data_AF-A0A261B1W4-F1
#
_entry.id   AF-A0A261B1W4-F1
#
_cell.length_a   1.000
_cell.length_b   1.000
_cell.length_c   1.000
_cell.angle_alpha   90.00
_cell.angle_beta   90.00
_cell.angle_gamma   90.00
#
_symmetry.space_group_name_H-M   'P 1'
#
loop_
_entity.id
_entity.type
_entity.pdbx_description
1 polymer ?
#
loop_
_entity_poly.entity_id
_entity_poly.type
_entity_poly.pdbx_seq_one_letter_code
_entity_poly.pdbx_strand_id
1 'polypeptide(L)'
;MCHKNRPEADKIRLHCFDRADGINKKLWMKRVNLKEKFEETVDRSECGETSHKVCVFHFEETPFLCENCSGEPGFKKIIKTDTKREIDVFLAEKANNQLEDKNGKISVASYTTGKLIAAKKLMPDLYHDAQ
;
A
#
# COMPACT_ATOMS: atom_id res chain seq x y z
N MET A 1 -7.78 1.99 28.38
CA MET A 1 -6.58 2.84 28.30
C MET A 1 -6.44 3.35 26.87
N CYS A 2 -6.49 4.67 26.65
CA CYS A 2 -6.31 5.26 25.32
C CYS A 2 -4.82 5.25 24.97
N HIS A 3 -4.48 4.56 23.87
CA HIS A 3 -3.10 4.45 23.40
C HIS A 3 -2.55 5.82 22.95
N LYS A 4 -1.37 6.16 23.47
CA LYS A 4 -0.55 7.29 23.04
C LYS A 4 0.11 6.98 21.70
N ASN A 5 -0.64 7.05 20.61
CA ASN A 5 -0.02 7.18 19.29
C ASN A 5 0.06 8.68 19.00
N ARG A 6 1.28 9.23 18.96
CA ARG A 6 1.52 10.59 18.44
C ARG A 6 0.98 10.65 17.00
N PRO A 7 0.01 11.51 16.68
CA PRO A 7 -0.39 11.74 15.31
C PRO A 7 0.33 12.98 14.79
N GLU A 8 0.87 12.89 13.59
CA GLU A 8 0.99 14.06 12.73
C GLU A 8 -0.43 14.68 12.60
N ALA A 9 -0.62 15.88 13.17
CA ALA A 9 -1.83 16.70 13.11
C ALA A 9 -3.17 16.02 13.52
N ASP A 10 -3.36 15.89 14.83
CA ASP A 10 -4.60 16.16 15.59
C ASP A 10 -5.96 15.82 14.94
N LYS A 11 -6.25 14.52 14.84
CA LYS A 11 -7.63 14.01 14.70
C LYS A 11 -7.99 13.16 15.91
N ILE A 12 -9.06 13.54 16.60
CA ILE A 12 -9.60 12.82 17.76
C ILE A 12 -11.03 12.35 17.46
N ARG A 13 -11.37 11.12 17.86
CA ARG A 13 -12.74 10.63 17.76
C ARG A 13 -13.63 11.41 18.74
N LEU A 14 -14.87 11.72 18.35
CA LEU A 14 -15.77 12.57 19.13
C LEU A 14 -15.92 12.09 20.59
N HIS A 15 -16.17 10.79 20.80
CA HIS A 15 -16.33 10.23 22.15
C HIS A 15 -15.06 10.35 23.02
N CYS A 16 -13.87 10.41 22.41
CA CYS A 16 -12.61 10.63 23.13
C CYS A 16 -12.41 12.11 23.44
N PHE A 17 -12.80 13.01 22.53
CA PHE A 17 -12.74 14.45 22.72
C PHE A 17 -13.64 14.93 23.86
N ASP A 18 -14.83 14.33 23.96
CA ASP A 18 -15.80 14.69 25.00
C ASP A 18 -15.25 14.38 26.40
N ARG A 19 -14.53 13.28 26.55
CA ARG A 19 -13.93 12.78 27.81
C ARG A 19 -12.50 13.27 28.07
N ALA A 20 -11.93 14.10 27.19
CA ALA A 20 -10.56 14.55 27.33
C ALA A 20 -10.47 15.75 28.28
N ASP A 21 -9.69 15.58 29.34
CA ASP A 21 -9.32 16.65 30.28
C ASP A 21 -8.01 17.30 29.83
N GLY A 22 -7.88 18.62 30.05
CA GLY A 22 -6.67 19.39 29.73
C GLY A 22 -6.52 19.84 28.27
N ILE A 23 -7.52 19.60 27.41
CA ILE A 23 -7.55 20.12 26.03
C ILE A 23 -8.37 21.40 25.98
N ASN A 24 -7.83 22.46 25.35
CA ASN A 24 -8.62 23.64 25.03
C ASN A 24 -9.59 23.34 23.87
N LYS A 25 -10.81 22.90 24.20
CA LYS A 25 -11.84 22.50 23.23
C LYS A 25 -12.22 23.61 22.23
N LYS A 26 -11.96 24.89 22.54
CA LYS A 26 -12.25 26.03 21.64
C LYS A 26 -11.36 26.08 20.39
N LEU A 27 -10.20 25.40 20.40
CA LEU A 27 -9.29 25.36 19.26
C LEU A 27 -9.64 24.25 18.24
N TRP A 28 -10.71 23.50 18.47
CA TRP A 28 -11.05 22.31 17.69
C TRP A 28 -12.36 22.50 16.91
N MET A 29 -12.40 21.96 15.70
CA MET A 29 -13.61 21.94 14.87
C MET A 29 -14.10 20.51 14.68
N LYS A 30 -15.39 20.28 14.92
CA LYS A 30 -16.04 19.02 14.58
C LYS A 30 -16.11 18.88 13.07
N ARG A 31 -15.54 17.81 12.53
CA ARG A 31 -15.63 17.46 11.11
C ARG A 31 -16.28 16.10 10.96
N VAL A 32 -17.09 15.93 9.91
CA VAL A 32 -17.53 14.61 9.45
C VAL A 32 -16.53 14.13 8.42
N ASN A 33 -15.99 12.93 8.59
CA ASN A 33 -15.09 12.34 7.62
C ASN A 33 -15.91 11.74 6.47
N LEU A 34 -16.38 12.60 5.56
CA LEU A 34 -16.91 12.19 4.27
C LEU A 34 -15.70 11.81 3.41
N LYS A 35 -15.41 10.51 3.28
CA LYS A 35 -14.39 10.04 2.34
C LYS A 35 -14.97 10.08 0.92
N GLU A 36 -15.12 11.28 0.38
CA GLU A 36 -15.31 11.45 -1.07
C GLU A 36 -13.93 11.62 -1.69
N LYS A 37 -13.19 10.52 -1.76
CA LYS A 37 -12.02 10.47 -2.62
C LYS A 37 -12.52 10.17 -4.03
N PHE A 38 -12.41 11.13 -4.92
CA PHE A 38 -12.61 10.90 -6.35
C PHE A 38 -11.40 10.16 -6.91
N GLU A 39 -11.64 9.32 -7.91
CA GLU A 39 -10.56 8.66 -8.64
C GLU A 39 -9.71 9.69 -9.36
N GLU A 40 -8.39 9.54 -9.31
CA GLU A 40 -7.49 10.40 -10.06
C GLU A 40 -7.66 10.16 -11.56
N THR A 41 -7.68 11.25 -12.32
CA THR A 41 -7.81 11.22 -13.78
C THR A 41 -6.50 11.62 -14.47
N VAL A 42 -6.40 11.26 -15.75
CA VAL A 42 -5.36 11.70 -16.68
C VAL A 42 -6.00 12.07 -18.01
N ASP A 43 -5.58 13.20 -18.57
CA ASP A 43 -6.02 13.64 -19.89
C ASP A 43 -5.15 13.00 -20.97
N ARG A 44 -5.80 12.57 -22.05
CA ARG A 44 -5.13 11.94 -23.19
C ARG A 44 -4.50 13.00 -24.10
N SER A 45 -3.26 12.78 -24.50
CA SER A 45 -2.47 13.78 -25.23
C SER A 45 -3.00 14.13 -26.62
N GLU A 46 -3.72 13.21 -27.29
CA GLU A 46 -4.17 13.41 -28.68
C GLU A 46 -5.67 13.66 -28.82
N CYS A 47 -6.52 12.82 -28.24
CA CYS A 47 -7.98 12.94 -28.38
C CYS A 47 -8.64 13.88 -27.36
N GLY A 48 -7.90 14.37 -26.35
CA GLY A 48 -8.43 15.29 -25.34
C GLY A 48 -9.47 14.68 -24.37
N GLU A 49 -9.77 13.38 -24.48
CA GLU A 49 -10.63 12.70 -23.52
C GLU A 49 -9.90 12.44 -22.19
N THR A 50 -10.67 12.37 -21.11
CA THR A 50 -10.17 12.09 -19.76
C THR A 50 -10.43 10.63 -19.39
N SER A 51 -9.44 9.97 -18.78
CA SER A 51 -9.55 8.60 -18.26
C SER A 51 -9.19 8.53 -16.78
N HIS A 52 -9.77 7.60 -16.03
CA HIS A 52 -9.27 7.30 -14.67
C HIS A 52 -7.90 6.65 -14.75
N LYS A 53 -6.93 7.13 -13.96
CA LYS A 53 -5.56 6.59 -13.93
C LYS A 53 -5.53 5.08 -13.66
N VAL A 54 -6.44 4.59 -12.84
CA VAL A 54 -6.57 3.16 -12.49
C VAL A 54 -7.07 2.31 -13.66
N CYS A 55 -7.94 2.84 -14.52
CA CYS A 55 -8.46 2.11 -15.69
C CYS A 55 -7.39 1.93 -16.77
N VAL A 56 -6.48 2.89 -16.88
CA VAL A 56 -5.42 2.89 -17.91
C VAL A 56 -4.03 2.55 -17.35
N PHE A 57 -3.95 2.25 -16.05
CA PHE A 57 -2.70 2.01 -15.32
C PHE A 57 -1.62 3.06 -15.55
N HIS A 58 -2.00 4.34 -15.69
CA HIS A 58 -1.06 5.43 -15.95
C HIS A 58 -0.77 6.22 -14.66
N PHE A 59 0.40 5.96 -14.08
CA PHE A 59 0.86 6.57 -12.84
C PHE A 59 2.17 7.35 -13.02
N GLU A 60 2.66 7.46 -14.26
CA GLU A 60 3.86 8.21 -14.60
C GLU A 60 3.51 9.68 -14.89
N GLU A 61 4.50 10.57 -14.75
CA GLU A 61 4.34 12.00 -15.05
C GLU A 61 4.36 12.31 -16.56
N THR A 62 4.56 11.28 -17.39
CA THR A 62 4.60 11.40 -18.85
C THR A 62 3.19 11.61 -19.43
N PRO A 63 3.06 12.28 -20.60
CA PRO A 63 1.79 12.39 -21.29
C PRO A 63 1.20 11.00 -21.59
N PHE A 64 -0.10 10.82 -21.34
CA PHE A 64 -0.78 9.56 -21.58
C PHE A 64 -1.33 9.49 -23.02
N LEU A 65 -0.91 8.47 -23.76
CA LEU A 65 -1.46 8.13 -25.08
C LEU A 65 -2.38 6.92 -24.93
N CYS A 66 -3.65 7.04 -25.34
CA CYS A 66 -4.59 5.92 -25.21
C CYS A 66 -4.45 4.91 -26.35
N GLU A 67 -4.98 3.70 -26.14
CA GLU A 67 -4.96 2.59 -27.11
C GLU A 67 -5.51 2.99 -28.50
N ASN A 68 -6.60 3.74 -28.54
CA ASN A 68 -7.19 4.19 -29.81
C ASN A 68 -6.28 5.16 -30.57
N CYS A 69 -5.48 5.96 -29.86
CA CYS A 69 -4.55 6.93 -30.46
C CYS A 69 -3.20 6.29 -30.78
N SER A 70 -2.72 5.36 -29.94
CA SER A 70 -1.45 4.66 -30.18
C SER A 70 -1.55 3.60 -31.28
N GLY A 71 -2.72 2.99 -31.49
CA GLY A 71 -2.90 1.86 -32.40
C GLY A 71 -2.19 0.58 -31.94
N GLU A 72 -1.58 0.59 -30.76
CA GLU A 72 -0.93 -0.57 -30.16
C GLU A 72 -1.95 -1.38 -29.34
N PRO A 73 -1.92 -2.72 -29.38
CA PRO A 73 -2.78 -3.54 -28.53
C PRO A 73 -2.50 -3.22 -27.05
N GLY A 74 -3.58 -3.11 -26.26
CA GLY A 74 -3.59 -2.63 -24.88
C GLY A 74 -2.37 -2.95 -24.02
N PHE A 75 -1.99 -1.97 -23.19
CA PHE A 75 -0.78 -2.01 -22.36
C PHE A 75 -0.74 -3.20 -21.41
N LYS A 76 0.08 -4.21 -21.73
CA LYS A 76 0.42 -5.29 -20.80
C LYS A 76 1.56 -4.84 -19.89
N LYS A 77 1.25 -4.24 -18.73
CA LYS A 77 2.26 -3.97 -17.71
C LYS A 77 2.66 -5.27 -17.01
N ILE A 78 3.87 -5.74 -17.29
CA ILE A 78 4.49 -6.86 -16.57
C ILE A 78 5.22 -6.28 -15.38
N ILE A 79 4.80 -6.67 -14.16
CA ILE A 79 5.57 -6.37 -12.96
C ILE A 79 6.85 -7.20 -13.04
N LYS A 80 7.98 -6.54 -13.34
CA LYS A 80 9.30 -7.18 -13.30
C LYS A 80 9.68 -7.36 -11.83
N THR A 81 9.67 -8.61 -11.37
CA THR A 81 10.09 -9.00 -10.03
C THR A 81 11.60 -9.27 -10.02
N ASP A 82 12.31 -8.87 -8.96
CA ASP A 82 13.71 -9.23 -8.79
C ASP A 82 13.81 -10.73 -8.46
N THR A 83 14.23 -11.54 -9.43
CA THR A 83 14.24 -13.01 -9.34
C THR A 83 15.43 -13.56 -8.56
N LYS A 84 16.20 -12.73 -7.87
CA LYS A 84 17.43 -13.16 -7.18
C LYS A 84 17.19 -13.99 -5.91
N ARG A 85 15.97 -14.04 -5.39
CA ARG A 85 15.64 -14.78 -4.17
C ARG A 85 15.22 -16.20 -4.52
N GLU A 86 16.02 -17.18 -4.08
CA GLU A 86 15.76 -18.60 -4.31
C GLU A 86 14.36 -19.04 -3.83
N ILE A 87 13.89 -18.49 -2.70
CA ILE A 87 12.56 -18.77 -2.18
C ILE A 87 11.44 -18.31 -3.12
N ASP A 88 11.63 -17.18 -3.83
CA ASP A 88 10.63 -16.66 -4.76
C ASP A 88 10.55 -17.53 -6.02
N VAL A 89 11.70 -18.03 -6.49
CA VAL A 89 11.78 -18.99 -7.60
C VAL A 89 11.05 -20.28 -7.24
N PHE A 90 11.37 -20.86 -6.08
CA PHE A 90 10.73 -22.09 -5.61
C PHE A 90 9.20 -21.95 -5.49
N LEU A 91 8.73 -20.84 -4.91
CA LEU A 91 7.30 -20.57 -4.76
C LEU A 91 6.61 -20.37 -6.11
N ALA A 92 7.26 -19.66 -7.05
CA ALA A 92 6.74 -19.48 -8.39
C ALA A 92 6.63 -20.82 -9.14
N GLU A 93 7.65 -21.67 -9.10
CA GLU A 93 7.61 -23.00 -9.73
C GLU A 93 6.49 -23.86 -9.15
N LYS A 94 6.38 -23.90 -7.82
CA LYS A 94 5.34 -24.68 -7.15
C LYS A 94 3.93 -24.20 -7.52
N ALA A 95 3.72 -22.88 -7.59
CA ALA A 95 2.43 -22.30 -7.96
C ALA A 95 2.08 -22.56 -9.44
N ASN A 96 3.05 -22.42 -10.35
CA ASN A 96 2.82 -22.67 -11.77
C ASN A 96 2.56 -24.15 -12.08
N ASN A 97 3.16 -25.08 -11.33
CA ASN A 97 2.88 -26.52 -11.49
C ASN A 97 1.44 -26.90 -11.10
N GLN A 98 0.75 -26.05 -10.36
CA GLN A 98 -0.66 -26.24 -9.98
C GLN A 98 -1.63 -25.48 -10.90
N LEU A 99 -1.12 -24.75 -11.88
CA LEU A 99 -1.95 -23.93 -12.76
C LEU A 99 -2.57 -24.81 -13.87
N GLU A 100 -3.90 -24.84 -13.94
CA GLU A 100 -4.62 -25.57 -14.99
C GLU A 100 -4.53 -24.86 -16.35
N ASP A 101 -4.50 -23.52 -16.34
CA ASP A 101 -4.34 -22.70 -17.53
C ASP A 101 -2.88 -22.70 -18.00
N LYS A 102 -2.61 -23.39 -19.12
CA LYS A 102 -1.26 -23.48 -19.70
C LYS A 102 -0.74 -22.15 -20.27
N ASN A 103 -1.60 -21.16 -20.48
CA ASN A 103 -1.22 -19.84 -20.97
C ASN A 103 -1.01 -18.84 -19.82
N GLY A 104 -1.45 -19.17 -18.61
CA GLY A 104 -1.24 -18.37 -17.42
C GLY A 104 0.16 -18.54 -16.85
N LYS A 105 0.65 -17.51 -16.15
CA LYS A 105 1.93 -17.56 -15.45
C LYS A 105 1.85 -16.78 -14.15
N ILE A 106 2.15 -17.44 -13.04
CA ILE A 106 2.30 -16.81 -11.72
C ILE A 106 3.75 -16.39 -11.55
N SER A 107 3.97 -15.16 -11.09
CA SER A 107 5.29 -14.66 -10.66
C SER A 107 5.23 -14.33 -9.18
N VAL A 108 6.32 -14.58 -8.45
CA VAL A 108 6.42 -14.34 -7.00
C VAL A 108 7.54 -13.33 -6.73
N ALA A 109 7.29 -12.40 -5.81
CA ALA A 109 8.28 -11.49 -5.27
C ALA A 109 8.08 -11.30 -3.77
N SER A 110 9.14 -11.54 -3.00
CA SER A 110 9.16 -11.28 -1.57
C SER A 110 9.78 -9.92 -1.28
N TYR A 111 9.01 -9.04 -0.65
CA TYR A 111 9.50 -7.79 -0.10
C TYR A 111 9.72 -7.96 1.40
N THR A 112 10.98 -8.03 1.83
CA THR A 112 11.31 -8.14 3.25
C THR A 112 11.96 -6.86 3.76
N THR A 113 11.52 -6.41 4.93
CA THR A 113 12.23 -5.43 5.74
C THR A 113 12.81 -6.13 6.96
N GLY A 114 14.09 -5.92 7.26
CA GLY A 114 14.66 -6.38 8.52
C GLY A 114 13.85 -5.84 9.70
N LYS A 115 13.46 -6.72 10.62
CA LYS A 115 12.77 -6.33 11.85
C LYS A 115 13.65 -6.74 13.01
N LEU A 116 13.88 -5.80 13.93
CA LEU A 116 14.51 -6.08 15.21
C LEU A 116 13.42 -6.13 16.27
N ILE A 117 13.35 -7.23 17.00
CA ILE A 117 12.40 -7.40 18.10
C ILE A 117 13.18 -7.19 19.39
N ALA A 118 12.90 -6.11 20.11
CA ALA A 118 13.46 -5.90 21.44
C ALA A 118 12.79 -6.87 22.43
N ALA A 119 13.59 -7.47 23.31
CA ALA A 119 13.07 -8.24 24.42
C ALA A 119 12.18 -7.34 25.29
N LYS A 120 10.97 -7.81 25.61
CA LYS A 120 10.07 -7.08 26.51
C LYS A 120 10.63 -7.13 27.92
N LYS A 121 10.48 -6.05 28.68
CA LYS A 121 10.92 -5.89 30.10
C LYS A 121 10.35 -6.92 31.09
N LEU A 122 9.54 -7.87 30.64
CA LEU A 122 8.87 -8.91 31.44
C LEU A 122 9.39 -10.33 31.12
N MET A 123 10.47 -10.47 30.34
CA MET A 123 11.14 -11.75 30.22
C MET A 123 11.83 -12.04 31.57
N PRO A 124 11.50 -13.14 32.27
CA PRO A 124 12.29 -13.57 33.43
C PRO A 124 13.73 -13.78 32.98
N ASP A 125 14.68 -13.25 33.75
CA ASP A 125 16.13 -13.42 33.53
C ASP A 125 16.51 -14.91 33.67
N LEU A 126 16.31 -15.69 32.61
CA LEU A 126 16.73 -17.09 32.53
C LEU A 126 18.09 -17.25 31.85
N TYR A 127 18.72 -16.15 31.43
CA TYR A 127 19.94 -16.16 30.62
C TYR A 127 21.08 -15.27 31.15
N HIS A 128 21.03 -14.82 32.40
CA HIS A 128 22.13 -14.05 33.01
C HIS A 128 23.13 -14.89 33.84
N ASP A 129 22.88 -16.19 34.06
CA ASP A 129 23.76 -17.08 34.83
C ASP A 129 24.51 -18.09 33.94
N ALA A 130 25.23 -17.59 32.94
CA ALA A 130 26.26 -18.36 32.25
C ALA A 130 27.54 -17.54 32.12
N GLN A 131 28.24 -17.39 33.26
CA GLN A 131 29.67 -17.09 33.34
C GLN A 131 30.33 -18.12 34.25
#